data_AF-A0A1I3U2F8-F1
#
_entry.id   AF-A0A1I3U2F8-F1
#
_cell.length_a   1.000
_cell.length_b   1.000
_cell.length_c   1.000
_cell.angle_alpha   90.00
_cell.angle_beta   90.00
_cell.angle_gamma   90.00
#
_symmetry.space_group_name_H-M   'P 1'
#
loop_
_entity.id
_entity.type
_entity.pdbx_description
1 polymer ?
#
loop_
_entity_poly.entity_id
_entity_poly.type
_entity_poly.pdbx_seq_one_letter_code
_entity_poly.pdbx_strand_id
1 'polypeptide(L)'
;MDRRDVLRLSAAAGAASALTLQGVSFAHAQERAGEGGGGEESRTVRGRLPNGAPDFVHLPVQVPRGVRELAVSYSYDKPAVPSGTPGNALDIGIFDERGTAAGGRGFRGWSGGFRTEFAISAERATPGYLPGPVRPGTWHVVLGPYTVAPQGMEYEVTVTLRYGEQGRTPRPGYPPERAGGRGRAWYRGDCHLHTVHSDGRRTPAEVAAAARAAGLDFIATTEHNTTSGHGAWEGLWGEDLLILCGEEVTTRNGHYLALGVDPGTFVDWRYRARDDAYGRYVRRIHQAGGLVVPAHPNCPFVGCQWKFGYAEADAVEVWNGPWTADDEPALAAWDNMLVESCRRGGGDGRGRWVPAMGNSDAHREPQVVGLPQTVVHAGDLSRAAVLEGIRAGRSWLAESSRIGLELSAAGPRGEHAGIGERLRVAPDAAVAVRLEVSGVPDGTVRLLTDQGEMRSERLPASGSGTVVWRTTASLAAYVRAEVRHPGRGGGAGLPGPMAAMTNPLWLESI
;
A
#
# COMPACT_ATOMS: atom_id res chain seq x y z
N MET A 1 -34.60 27.56 18.07
CA MET A 1 -34.67 26.31 18.86
C MET A 1 -35.88 25.54 18.36
N ASP A 2 -35.65 24.57 17.48
CA ASP A 2 -36.57 23.46 17.30
C ASP A 2 -35.72 22.21 17.11
N ARG A 3 -36.05 21.18 17.87
CA ARG A 3 -35.34 19.90 18.01
C ARG A 3 -36.32 18.87 17.50
N ARG A 4 -36.14 18.37 16.27
CA ARG A 4 -36.50 17.02 15.77
C ARG A 4 -36.63 17.04 14.25
N ASP A 5 -35.53 16.79 13.55
CA ASP A 5 -35.60 16.24 12.19
C ASP A 5 -35.39 14.73 12.28
N VAL A 6 -36.48 14.01 12.07
CA VAL A 6 -36.53 12.55 12.03
C VAL A 6 -35.96 12.10 10.68
N LEU A 7 -34.89 11.29 10.73
CA LEU A 7 -34.33 10.55 9.60
C LEU A 7 -35.44 9.81 8.83
N ARG A 8 -35.66 10.19 7.56
CA ARG A 8 -36.39 9.34 6.61
C ARG A 8 -35.37 8.55 5.78
N LEU A 9 -35.22 7.27 6.10
CA LEU A 9 -34.47 6.31 5.27
C LEU A 9 -35.21 6.09 3.95
N SER A 10 -34.52 6.23 2.83
CA SER A 10 -34.95 5.65 1.56
C SER A 10 -33.81 4.74 1.07
N ALA A 11 -34.03 3.43 1.17
CA ALA A 11 -33.11 2.42 0.67
C ALA A 11 -33.49 2.10 -0.79
N ALA A 12 -32.66 2.51 -1.74
CA ALA A 12 -32.73 1.96 -3.10
C ALA A 12 -32.01 0.60 -3.08
N ALA A 13 -32.74 -0.46 -3.41
CA ALA A 13 -32.23 -1.83 -3.40
C ALA A 13 -31.35 -2.11 -4.62
N GLY A 14 -30.15 -2.67 -4.38
CA GLY A 14 -29.31 -3.33 -5.40
C GLY A 14 -27.94 -2.68 -5.62
N ALA A 15 -26.89 -3.42 -5.25
CA ALA A 15 -25.45 -3.10 -5.30
C ALA A 15 -24.97 -2.07 -4.25
N ALA A 16 -24.10 -2.51 -3.33
CA ALA A 16 -23.42 -1.74 -2.27
C ALA A 16 -24.22 -0.51 -1.80
N SER A 17 -25.18 -0.75 -0.88
CA SER A 17 -26.14 0.26 -0.43
C SER A 17 -25.46 1.47 0.23
N ALA A 18 -25.04 2.43 -0.58
CA ALA A 18 -24.60 3.74 -0.14
C ALA A 18 -25.85 4.50 0.32
N LEU A 19 -25.92 4.80 1.62
CA LEU A 19 -26.99 5.62 2.16
C LEU A 19 -26.72 7.08 1.81
N THR A 20 -27.68 7.75 1.19
CA THR A 20 -27.61 9.20 0.96
C THR A 20 -28.43 9.92 2.04
N LEU A 21 -27.78 10.82 2.77
CA LEU A 21 -28.39 11.65 3.81
C LEU A 21 -29.19 12.79 3.19
N GLN A 22 -30.01 13.46 4.02
CA GLN A 22 -30.61 14.73 3.61
C GLN A 22 -29.51 15.76 3.31
N GLY A 23 -29.64 16.43 2.17
CA GLY A 23 -28.62 17.34 1.66
C GLY A 23 -28.58 18.70 2.35
N VAL A 24 -27.43 19.36 2.23
CA VAL A 24 -27.24 20.76 2.62
C VAL A 24 -27.39 21.63 1.39
N SER A 25 -28.20 22.68 1.48
CA SER A 25 -28.33 23.70 0.44
C SER A 25 -27.83 25.05 0.93
N PHE A 26 -27.15 25.78 0.05
CA PHE A 26 -26.67 27.14 0.26
C PHE A 26 -27.44 28.07 -0.70
N ALA A 27 -27.80 29.27 -0.24
CA ALA A 27 -28.55 30.22 -1.07
C ALA A 27 -27.66 30.75 -2.22
N HIS A 28 -28.26 31.11 -3.35
CA HIS A 28 -27.53 31.68 -4.48
C HIS A 28 -26.96 33.07 -4.12
N ALA A 29 -25.66 33.28 -4.38
CA ALA A 29 -25.00 34.58 -4.17
C ALA A 29 -25.64 35.76 -4.96
N GLN A 30 -26.44 35.47 -5.98
CA GLN A 30 -27.10 36.48 -6.82
C GLN A 30 -28.23 37.26 -6.11
N GLU A 31 -28.70 36.82 -4.94
CA GLU A 31 -29.63 37.59 -4.10
C GLU A 31 -28.93 38.66 -3.23
N ARG A 32 -27.59 38.75 -3.27
CA ARG A 32 -26.81 39.73 -2.48
C ARG A 32 -25.83 40.55 -3.31
N ALA A 33 -26.10 40.74 -4.60
CA ALA A 33 -25.33 41.62 -5.49
C ALA A 33 -25.56 43.12 -5.18
N GLY A 34 -25.50 43.50 -3.90
CA GLY A 34 -25.60 44.88 -3.42
C GLY A 34 -24.30 45.42 -2.85
N GLU A 35 -23.36 44.60 -2.38
CA GLU A 35 -22.13 45.10 -1.77
C GLU A 35 -20.95 44.19 -2.12
N GLY A 36 -19.93 44.75 -2.77
CA GLY A 36 -18.71 44.00 -3.12
C GLY A 36 -17.99 43.50 -1.86
N GLY A 37 -17.77 42.19 -1.77
CA GLY A 37 -16.98 41.59 -0.70
C GLY A 37 -17.04 40.07 -0.74
N GLY A 38 -15.87 39.42 -0.68
CA GLY A 38 -15.80 37.97 -0.49
C GLY A 38 -16.51 37.57 0.80
N GLY A 39 -17.59 36.80 0.66
CA GLY A 39 -18.36 36.27 1.78
C GLY A 39 -17.97 34.84 2.11
N GLU A 40 -18.27 34.40 3.33
CA GLU A 40 -18.21 33.01 3.76
C GLU A 40 -19.60 32.60 4.28
N GLU A 41 -20.06 31.40 3.93
CA GLU A 41 -21.28 30.80 4.48
C GLU A 41 -20.95 29.42 5.04
N SER A 42 -21.40 29.14 6.26
CA SER A 42 -21.21 27.85 6.93
C SER A 42 -22.55 27.22 7.30
N ARG A 43 -22.64 25.90 7.12
CA ARG A 43 -23.81 25.08 7.50
C ARG A 43 -23.35 23.82 8.22
N THR A 44 -24.00 23.52 9.33
CA THR A 44 -23.70 22.34 10.15
C THR A 44 -24.85 21.34 10.07
N VAL A 45 -24.51 20.08 9.79
CA VAL A 45 -25.41 18.92 9.81
C VAL A 45 -25.05 18.05 10.99
N ARG A 46 -26.06 17.61 11.74
CA ARG A 46 -25.92 16.63 12.81
C ARG A 46 -26.71 15.39 12.46
N GLY A 47 -26.22 14.22 12.84
CA GLY A 47 -26.94 12.98 12.63
C GLY A 47 -26.39 11.84 13.47
N ARG A 48 -27.05 10.70 13.33
CA ARG A 48 -26.69 9.46 14.02
C ARG A 48 -26.55 8.31 13.04
N LEU A 49 -25.44 7.59 13.13
CA LEU A 49 -25.23 6.32 12.44
C LEU A 49 -25.54 5.16 13.42
N PRO A 50 -26.47 4.25 13.09
CA PRO A 50 -26.73 3.09 13.93
C PRO A 50 -25.57 2.09 13.87
N ASN A 51 -25.48 1.21 14.87
CA ASN A 51 -24.64 0.02 14.74
C ASN A 51 -25.08 -0.80 13.50
N GLY A 52 -24.11 -1.22 12.68
CA GLY A 52 -24.40 -1.84 11.38
C GLY A 52 -24.73 -0.86 10.24
N ALA A 53 -24.40 0.44 10.39
CA ALA A 53 -24.48 1.40 9.30
C ALA A 53 -23.70 0.94 8.06
N PRO A 54 -24.10 1.36 6.84
CA PRO A 54 -23.35 1.07 5.64
C PRO A 54 -21.91 1.60 5.69
N ASP A 55 -21.01 0.95 4.93
CA ASP A 55 -19.58 1.28 4.93
C ASP A 55 -19.28 2.72 4.51
N PHE A 56 -20.15 3.31 3.69
CA PHE A 56 -20.07 4.67 3.17
C PHE A 56 -21.45 5.31 3.14
N VAL A 57 -21.51 6.53 3.66
CA VAL A 57 -22.70 7.37 3.74
C VAL A 57 -22.39 8.71 3.08
N HIS A 58 -23.26 9.15 2.19
CA HIS A 58 -23.06 10.37 1.41
C HIS A 58 -23.92 11.52 1.94
N LEU A 59 -23.29 12.65 2.23
CA LEU A 59 -23.94 13.92 2.53
C LEU A 59 -23.87 14.81 1.28
N PRO A 60 -24.99 14.97 0.53
CA PRO A 60 -25.00 15.85 -0.63
C PRO A 60 -24.95 17.32 -0.21
N VAL A 61 -24.14 18.11 -0.91
CA VAL A 61 -23.90 19.54 -0.68
C VAL A 61 -24.18 20.27 -2.00
N GLN A 62 -25.21 21.12 -2.02
CA GLN A 62 -25.46 21.99 -3.17
C GLN A 62 -24.48 23.17 -3.15
N VAL A 63 -23.51 23.12 -4.06
CA VAL A 63 -22.50 24.17 -4.23
C VAL A 63 -23.02 25.18 -5.27
N PRO A 64 -23.28 26.44 -4.90
CA PRO A 64 -23.70 27.47 -5.84
C PRO A 64 -22.54 27.97 -6.71
N ARG A 65 -22.84 28.83 -7.69
CA ARG A 65 -21.82 29.54 -8.47
C ARG A 65 -21.05 30.53 -7.61
N GLY A 66 -19.79 30.79 -7.97
CA GLY A 66 -18.95 31.81 -7.33
C GLY A 66 -18.20 31.33 -6.08
N VAL A 67 -18.20 30.03 -5.80
CA VAL A 67 -17.40 29.45 -4.71
C VAL A 67 -15.95 29.33 -5.17
N ARG A 68 -15.03 29.89 -4.39
CA ARG A 68 -13.58 29.82 -4.57
C ARG A 68 -12.97 28.65 -3.81
N GLU A 69 -13.46 28.40 -2.59
CA GLU A 69 -12.94 27.35 -1.71
C GLU A 69 -14.10 26.68 -0.97
N LEU A 70 -14.03 25.35 -0.86
CA LEU A 70 -14.92 24.53 -0.05
C LEU A 70 -14.09 23.92 1.08
N ALA A 71 -14.51 24.15 2.32
CA ALA A 71 -13.91 23.55 3.51
C ALA A 71 -14.94 22.72 4.27
N VAL A 72 -14.50 21.62 4.85
CA VAL A 72 -15.33 20.71 5.63
C VAL A 72 -14.58 20.34 6.90
N SER A 73 -15.27 20.42 8.03
CA SER A 73 -14.83 19.82 9.30
C SER A 73 -15.89 18.86 9.82
N TYR A 74 -15.48 17.89 10.62
CA TYR A 74 -16.41 16.98 11.28
C TYR A 74 -15.94 16.57 12.66
N SER A 75 -16.89 16.12 13.47
CA SER A 75 -16.65 15.49 14.77
C SER A 75 -17.66 14.38 15.00
N TYR A 76 -17.34 13.47 15.91
CA TYR A 76 -18.23 12.38 16.30
C TYR A 76 -17.92 11.95 17.74
N ASP A 77 -18.89 11.31 18.38
CA ASP A 77 -18.76 10.87 19.76
C ASP A 77 -17.85 9.63 19.90
N LYS A 78 -17.08 9.58 20.98
CA LYS A 78 -16.18 8.46 21.32
C LYS A 78 -16.57 7.89 22.69
N PRO A 79 -17.74 7.24 22.78
CA PRO A 79 -18.23 6.75 24.06
C PRO A 79 -17.37 5.61 24.59
N ALA A 80 -17.37 5.41 25.91
CA ALA A 80 -16.76 4.22 26.51
C ALA A 80 -17.50 2.96 26.05
N VAL A 81 -16.74 1.91 25.75
CA VAL A 81 -17.26 0.60 25.31
C VAL A 81 -16.64 -0.51 26.17
N PRO A 82 -17.33 -1.66 26.35
CA PRO A 82 -16.76 -2.80 27.06
C PRO A 82 -15.45 -3.28 26.43
N SER A 83 -14.59 -3.91 27.24
CA SER A 83 -13.35 -4.53 26.74
C SER A 83 -13.64 -5.50 25.59
N GLY A 84 -12.83 -5.44 24.53
CA GLY A 84 -13.01 -6.24 23.32
C GLY A 84 -14.06 -5.71 22.34
N THR A 85 -14.78 -4.63 22.67
CA THR A 85 -15.74 -4.00 21.76
C THR A 85 -15.08 -2.83 21.03
N PRO A 86 -15.17 -2.75 19.68
CA PRO A 86 -14.68 -1.59 18.96
C PRO A 86 -15.46 -0.31 19.33
N GLY A 87 -14.74 0.78 19.52
CA GLY A 87 -15.34 2.12 19.67
C GLY A 87 -15.78 2.71 18.33
N ASN A 88 -16.16 3.98 18.36
CA ASN A 88 -16.49 4.74 17.15
C ASN A 88 -15.22 5.18 16.41
N ALA A 89 -15.17 4.91 15.11
CA ALA A 89 -14.19 5.46 14.18
C ALA A 89 -14.91 5.82 12.88
N LEU A 90 -14.75 7.05 12.43
CA LEU A 90 -15.46 7.60 11.28
C LEU A 90 -14.44 8.21 10.34
N ASP A 91 -14.44 7.78 9.09
CA ASP A 91 -13.59 8.33 8.05
C ASP A 91 -14.31 9.46 7.30
N ILE A 92 -13.54 10.36 6.67
CA ILE A 92 -14.10 11.43 5.83
C ILE A 92 -13.38 11.57 4.48
N GLY A 93 -14.16 11.88 3.43
CA GLY A 93 -13.67 12.26 2.12
C GLY A 93 -14.70 13.05 1.33
N ILE A 94 -14.44 13.28 0.03
CA ILE A 94 -15.37 14.05 -0.80
C ILE A 94 -15.31 13.66 -2.29
N PHE A 95 -16.48 13.72 -2.93
CA PHE A 95 -16.64 13.66 -4.38
C PHE A 95 -17.29 14.97 -4.86
N ASP A 96 -16.91 15.42 -6.04
CA ASP A 96 -17.43 16.65 -6.63
C ASP A 96 -18.72 16.44 -7.44
N GLU A 97 -19.11 17.45 -8.22
CA GLU A 97 -20.32 17.47 -9.02
C GLU A 97 -20.38 16.38 -10.10
N ARG A 98 -19.26 15.70 -10.37
CA ARG A 98 -19.17 14.58 -11.31
C ARG A 98 -19.63 13.25 -10.70
N GLY A 99 -20.04 13.25 -9.43
CA GLY A 99 -20.77 12.16 -8.77
C GLY A 99 -19.90 11.11 -8.09
N THR A 100 -20.56 10.15 -7.43
CA THR A 100 -19.95 9.16 -6.52
C THR A 100 -19.80 7.76 -7.12
N ALA A 101 -20.01 7.60 -8.43
CA ALA A 101 -19.92 6.30 -9.09
C ALA A 101 -18.58 5.60 -8.80
N ALA A 102 -18.60 4.29 -8.59
CA ALA A 102 -17.40 3.51 -8.27
C ALA A 102 -16.36 3.60 -9.39
N GLY A 103 -15.13 4.02 -9.06
CA GLY A 103 -14.08 4.30 -10.05
C GLY A 103 -14.38 5.50 -10.97
N GLY A 104 -15.38 6.31 -10.61
CA GLY A 104 -15.80 7.49 -11.36
C GLY A 104 -14.84 8.68 -11.24
N ARG A 105 -15.14 9.74 -11.99
CA ARG A 105 -14.28 10.94 -12.07
C ARG A 105 -14.47 11.93 -10.92
N GLY A 106 -15.46 11.71 -10.06
CA GLY A 106 -15.81 12.69 -9.03
C GLY A 106 -14.92 12.69 -7.80
N PHE A 107 -14.04 11.69 -7.60
CA PHE A 107 -13.17 11.64 -6.42
C PHE A 107 -12.32 12.90 -6.28
N ARG A 108 -12.31 13.48 -5.07
CA ARG A 108 -11.51 14.68 -4.74
C ARG A 108 -10.56 14.50 -3.58
N GLY A 109 -10.66 13.42 -2.82
CA GLY A 109 -9.73 13.13 -1.73
C GLY A 109 -10.36 12.34 -0.59
N TRP A 110 -9.48 11.81 0.23
CA TRP A 110 -9.80 10.95 1.36
C TRP A 110 -8.85 11.27 2.52
N SER A 111 -9.40 11.46 3.71
CA SER A 111 -8.64 11.66 4.95
C SER A 111 -8.65 10.43 5.86
N GLY A 112 -9.33 9.34 5.50
CA GLY A 112 -9.65 8.30 6.48
C GLY A 112 -10.16 8.93 7.79
N GLY A 113 -9.70 8.43 8.93
CA GLY A 113 -9.91 9.01 10.25
C GLY A 113 -8.75 9.86 10.78
N PHE A 114 -7.73 10.18 9.96
CA PHE A 114 -6.50 10.83 10.44
C PHE A 114 -6.55 12.37 10.46
N ARG A 115 -7.54 12.98 9.80
CA ARG A 115 -7.85 14.42 9.88
C ARG A 115 -9.28 14.64 10.36
N THR A 116 -9.52 15.80 10.96
CA THR A 116 -10.85 16.28 11.36
C THR A 116 -11.41 17.34 10.40
N GLU A 117 -10.61 17.81 9.44
CA GLU A 117 -11.00 18.83 8.48
C GLU A 117 -10.15 18.80 7.20
N PHE A 118 -10.69 19.38 6.13
CA PHE A 118 -10.00 19.60 4.86
C PHE A 118 -10.57 20.81 4.12
N ALA A 119 -9.79 21.35 3.17
CA ALA A 119 -10.21 22.41 2.26
C ALA A 119 -9.73 22.14 0.84
N ILE A 120 -10.52 22.59 -0.14
CA ILE A 120 -10.25 22.44 -1.57
C ILE A 120 -10.54 23.77 -2.27
N SER A 121 -9.60 24.23 -3.08
CA SER A 121 -9.73 25.36 -3.98
C SER A 121 -9.14 25.01 -5.35
N ALA A 122 -9.23 25.93 -6.31
CA ALA A 122 -8.60 25.74 -7.61
C ALA A 122 -7.08 25.57 -7.50
N GLU A 123 -6.44 26.34 -6.62
CA GLU A 123 -4.98 26.47 -6.53
C GLU A 123 -4.34 25.47 -5.58
N ARG A 124 -5.04 25.11 -4.50
CA ARG A 124 -4.52 24.28 -3.40
C ARG A 124 -5.59 23.39 -2.79
N ALA A 125 -5.16 22.32 -2.14
CA ALA A 125 -6.01 21.48 -1.32
C ALA A 125 -5.21 20.97 -0.10
N THR A 126 -5.92 20.57 0.95
CA THR A 126 -5.32 19.83 2.07
C THR A 126 -4.64 18.56 1.55
N PRO A 127 -3.43 18.20 2.01
CA PRO A 127 -2.81 16.90 1.69
C PRO A 127 -3.79 15.73 1.93
N GLY A 128 -3.89 14.84 0.95
CA GLY A 128 -4.95 13.81 0.83
C GLY A 128 -6.04 14.17 -0.19
N TYR A 129 -6.11 15.44 -0.60
CA TYR A 129 -7.09 15.95 -1.56
C TYR A 129 -6.46 16.55 -2.81
N LEU A 130 -7.21 16.50 -3.90
CA LEU A 130 -6.80 17.01 -5.20
C LEU A 130 -7.25 18.47 -5.34
N PRO A 131 -6.33 19.41 -5.65
CA PRO A 131 -6.70 20.78 -6.01
C PRO A 131 -7.46 20.80 -7.34
N GLY A 132 -8.28 21.83 -7.55
CA GLY A 132 -9.10 21.95 -8.75
C GLY A 132 -10.34 22.81 -8.50
N PRO A 133 -10.92 23.42 -9.55
CA PRO A 133 -11.99 24.40 -9.42
C PRO A 133 -13.18 23.85 -8.63
N VAL A 134 -13.75 24.67 -7.74
CA VAL A 134 -14.97 24.33 -7.00
C VAL A 134 -16.18 24.67 -7.86
N ARG A 135 -16.59 23.71 -8.69
CA ARG A 135 -17.66 23.91 -9.68
C ARG A 135 -19.04 23.86 -9.02
N PRO A 136 -20.02 24.63 -9.54
CA PRO A 136 -21.39 24.55 -9.05
C PRO A 136 -21.99 23.17 -9.33
N GLY A 137 -22.82 22.68 -8.42
CA GLY A 137 -23.51 21.39 -8.53
C GLY A 137 -23.55 20.63 -7.20
N THR A 138 -23.98 19.37 -7.25
CA THR A 138 -24.09 18.51 -6.07
C THR A 138 -22.75 17.84 -5.77
N TRP A 139 -22.04 18.33 -4.77
CA TRP A 139 -20.88 17.65 -4.19
C TRP A 139 -21.35 16.65 -3.13
N HIS A 140 -20.52 15.69 -2.75
CA HIS A 140 -20.85 14.66 -1.79
C HIS A 140 -19.72 14.51 -0.78
N VAL A 141 -19.90 15.02 0.43
CA VAL A 141 -19.06 14.63 1.56
C VAL A 141 -19.36 13.16 1.86
N VAL A 142 -18.34 12.35 2.03
CA VAL A 142 -18.48 10.92 2.30
C VAL A 142 -18.01 10.63 3.70
N LEU A 143 -18.89 10.03 4.49
CA LEU A 143 -18.60 9.52 5.81
C LEU A 143 -18.41 8.01 5.70
N GLY A 144 -17.26 7.50 6.13
CA GLY A 144 -16.96 6.07 6.13
C GLY A 144 -16.89 5.53 7.56
N PRO A 145 -18.01 5.12 8.20
CA PRO A 145 -17.95 4.54 9.54
C PRO A 145 -17.09 3.26 9.51
N TYR A 146 -15.89 3.34 10.06
CA TYR A 146 -14.92 2.24 10.12
C TYR A 146 -15.37 1.21 11.17
N THR A 147 -15.73 1.72 12.35
CA THR A 147 -16.37 0.95 13.42
C THR A 147 -17.45 1.81 14.07
N VAL A 148 -18.57 1.18 14.44
CA VAL A 148 -19.68 1.84 15.14
C VAL A 148 -19.97 1.06 16.41
N ALA A 149 -19.86 1.72 17.56
CA ALA A 149 -20.16 1.15 18.85
C ALA A 149 -21.63 0.67 18.93
N PRO A 150 -21.97 -0.26 19.85
CA PRO A 150 -23.34 -0.79 19.97
C PRO A 150 -24.42 0.29 20.14
N GLN A 151 -24.10 1.38 20.83
CA GLN A 151 -24.96 2.54 21.04
C GLN A 151 -25.10 3.45 19.81
N GLY A 152 -24.46 3.15 18.69
CA GLY A 152 -24.40 4.03 17.52
C GLY A 152 -23.36 5.14 17.67
N MET A 153 -23.36 6.03 16.68
CA MET A 153 -22.41 7.13 16.57
C MET A 153 -23.15 8.42 16.22
N GLU A 154 -23.06 9.41 17.10
CA GLU A 154 -23.50 10.77 16.81
C GLU A 154 -22.36 11.50 16.09
N TYR A 155 -22.69 12.23 15.02
CA TYR A 155 -21.73 13.00 14.26
C TYR A 155 -22.23 14.40 13.95
N GLU A 156 -21.29 15.28 13.66
CA GLU A 156 -21.50 16.64 13.20
C GLU A 156 -20.55 16.92 12.04
N VAL A 157 -21.08 17.45 10.92
CA VAL A 157 -20.30 17.91 9.76
C VAL A 157 -20.61 19.38 9.52
N THR A 158 -19.59 20.22 9.48
CA THR A 158 -19.71 21.64 9.10
C THR A 158 -19.09 21.83 7.72
N VAL A 159 -19.88 22.37 6.80
CA VAL A 159 -19.46 22.73 5.45
C VAL A 159 -19.41 24.24 5.35
N THR A 160 -18.28 24.76 4.89
CA THR A 160 -18.00 26.18 4.74
C THR A 160 -17.67 26.48 3.29
N LEU A 161 -18.42 27.39 2.66
CA LEU A 161 -18.17 27.86 1.31
C LEU A 161 -17.64 29.29 1.36
N ARG A 162 -16.49 29.53 0.75
CA ARG A 162 -15.89 30.86 0.61
C ARG A 162 -16.06 31.34 -0.83
N TYR A 163 -16.70 32.48 -0.99
CA TYR A 163 -17.02 33.04 -2.30
C TYR A 163 -15.91 33.97 -2.79
N GLY A 164 -15.72 34.02 -4.12
CA GLY A 164 -14.73 34.90 -4.74
C GLY A 164 -14.34 34.42 -6.13
N GLU A 165 -13.39 35.14 -6.73
CA GLU A 165 -12.80 34.74 -8.01
C GLU A 165 -12.08 33.40 -7.87
N GLN A 166 -12.27 32.51 -8.85
CA GLN A 166 -11.51 31.26 -8.88
C GLN A 166 -10.10 31.53 -9.38
N GLY A 167 -9.12 30.99 -8.66
CA GLY A 167 -7.76 30.97 -9.17
C GLY A 167 -7.54 29.89 -10.23
N ARG A 168 -6.27 29.67 -10.55
CA ARG A 168 -5.84 28.73 -11.58
C ARG A 168 -5.31 27.46 -10.95
N THR A 169 -5.79 26.32 -11.43
CA THR A 169 -5.25 25.00 -11.04
C THR A 169 -3.88 24.78 -11.68
N PRO A 170 -2.83 24.54 -10.86
CA PRO A 170 -1.53 24.16 -11.36
C PRO A 170 -1.61 22.86 -12.15
N ARG A 171 -0.80 22.72 -13.21
CA ARG A 171 -0.59 21.42 -13.84
C ARG A 171 0.32 20.61 -12.91
N PRO A 172 -0.05 19.39 -12.51
CA PRO A 172 0.80 18.58 -11.65
C PRO A 172 2.07 18.16 -12.39
N GLY A 173 3.23 18.34 -11.76
CA GLY A 173 4.46 17.64 -12.12
C GLY A 173 4.46 16.24 -11.51
N TYR A 174 4.80 15.23 -12.30
CA TYR A 174 4.89 13.84 -11.84
C TYR A 174 6.33 13.34 -11.88
N PRO A 175 6.70 12.36 -11.03
CA PRO A 175 8.01 11.74 -11.07
C PRO A 175 8.38 11.24 -12.47
N PRO A 176 9.66 11.35 -12.86
CA PRO A 176 10.14 10.77 -14.10
C PRO A 176 10.10 9.24 -14.05
N GLU A 177 9.94 8.62 -15.22
CA GLU A 177 9.93 7.16 -15.40
C GLU A 177 11.29 6.48 -15.12
N ARG A 178 12.35 7.27 -14.90
CA ARG A 178 13.75 6.85 -14.78
C ARG A 178 14.52 7.82 -13.90
N ALA A 179 15.48 7.29 -13.14
CA ALA A 179 16.55 8.04 -12.49
C ALA A 179 17.93 7.56 -12.98
N GLY A 180 19.00 8.22 -12.53
CA GLY A 180 20.38 7.85 -12.82
C GLY A 180 20.72 6.47 -12.23
N GLY A 181 20.69 5.46 -13.09
CA GLY A 181 21.01 4.08 -12.73
C GLY A 181 22.48 3.71 -12.95
N ARG A 182 22.80 2.47 -12.57
CA ARG A 182 24.10 1.81 -12.79
C ARG A 182 24.00 0.72 -13.87
N GLY A 183 23.00 0.80 -14.75
CA GLY A 183 22.66 -0.24 -15.71
C GLY A 183 22.09 -1.49 -15.01
N ARG A 184 22.47 -2.68 -15.47
CA ARG A 184 22.01 -3.92 -14.84
C ARG A 184 22.65 -4.08 -13.46
N ALA A 185 21.86 -3.98 -12.40
CA ALA A 185 22.36 -4.02 -11.04
C ALA A 185 21.25 -4.43 -10.05
N TRP A 186 21.66 -4.64 -8.80
CA TRP A 186 20.75 -4.69 -7.66
C TRP A 186 20.45 -3.28 -7.19
N TYR A 187 19.16 -2.93 -7.16
CA TYR A 187 18.63 -1.66 -6.69
C TYR A 187 17.81 -1.86 -5.42
N ARG A 188 17.98 -1.01 -4.41
CA ARG A 188 17.28 -1.11 -3.13
C ARG A 188 16.08 -0.18 -3.11
N GLY A 189 14.94 -0.62 -2.60
CA GLY A 189 13.81 0.27 -2.48
C GLY A 189 12.82 -0.08 -1.38
N ASP A 190 11.88 0.85 -1.20
CA ASP A 190 10.79 0.78 -0.23
C ASP A 190 9.48 1.16 -0.94
N CYS A 191 8.63 0.18 -1.18
CA CYS A 191 7.43 0.32 -1.99
C CYS A 191 6.17 0.63 -1.16
N HIS A 192 6.29 0.75 0.16
CA HIS A 192 5.14 0.97 1.03
C HIS A 192 5.53 1.97 2.12
N LEU A 193 5.07 3.21 1.97
CA LEU A 193 5.30 4.28 2.95
C LEU A 193 4.25 5.38 2.80
N HIS A 194 4.12 6.19 3.84
CA HIS A 194 3.08 7.20 3.95
C HIS A 194 3.65 8.58 4.27
N THR A 195 3.05 9.60 3.67
CA THR A 195 3.40 11.00 3.94
C THR A 195 2.21 11.73 4.56
N VAL A 196 2.31 13.04 4.72
CA VAL A 196 1.17 13.89 5.09
C VAL A 196 -0.01 13.81 4.11
N HIS A 197 0.15 13.20 2.95
CA HIS A 197 -0.93 12.97 1.99
C HIS A 197 -1.87 11.82 2.38
N SER A 198 -1.50 10.97 3.33
CA SER A 198 -2.37 10.10 4.09
C SER A 198 -2.16 10.34 5.59
N ASP A 199 -2.21 9.30 6.40
CA ASP A 199 -2.06 9.33 7.85
C ASP A 199 -0.61 9.40 8.34
N GLY A 200 0.35 9.53 7.42
CA GLY A 200 1.73 9.88 7.73
C GLY A 200 1.89 11.24 8.41
N ARG A 201 3.10 11.48 8.93
CA ARG A 201 3.51 12.72 9.59
C ARG A 201 4.72 13.37 8.96
N ARG A 202 5.46 12.63 8.12
CA ARG A 202 6.57 13.16 7.34
C ARG A 202 6.07 13.77 6.03
N THR A 203 6.68 14.87 5.63
CA THR A 203 6.54 15.46 4.30
C THR A 203 7.25 14.59 3.25
N PRO A 204 6.86 14.69 1.95
CA PRO A 204 7.62 14.07 0.87
C PRO A 204 9.12 14.39 0.90
N ALA A 205 9.50 15.63 1.26
CA ALA A 205 10.91 16.03 1.37
C ALA A 205 11.65 15.28 2.48
N GLU A 206 11.04 15.12 3.65
CA GLU A 206 11.62 14.36 4.76
C GLU A 206 11.74 12.87 4.42
N VAL A 207 10.75 12.28 3.73
CA VAL A 207 10.83 10.90 3.27
C VAL A 207 11.89 10.72 2.20
N ALA A 208 12.02 11.64 1.23
CA ALA A 208 13.07 11.61 0.22
C ALA A 208 14.49 11.67 0.84
N ALA A 209 14.66 12.46 1.89
CA ALA A 209 15.91 12.53 2.65
C ALA A 209 16.16 11.23 3.42
N ALA A 210 15.14 10.68 4.09
CA ALA A 210 15.24 9.42 4.83
C ALA A 210 15.55 8.23 3.90
N ALA A 211 14.94 8.18 2.71
CA ALA A 211 15.20 7.16 1.70
C ALA A 211 16.67 7.16 1.25
N ARG A 212 17.23 8.34 0.96
CA ARG A 212 18.66 8.47 0.63
C ARG A 212 19.55 8.07 1.79
N ALA A 213 19.22 8.47 3.02
CA ALA A 213 19.97 8.08 4.22
C ALA A 213 19.93 6.56 4.47
N ALA A 214 18.85 5.89 4.08
CA ALA A 214 18.71 4.43 4.14
C ALA A 214 19.44 3.70 2.99
N GLY A 215 19.97 4.43 2.00
CA GLY A 215 20.63 3.87 0.82
C GLY A 215 19.66 3.25 -0.18
N LEU A 216 18.46 3.81 -0.31
CA LEU A 216 17.47 3.39 -1.30
C LEU A 216 17.73 4.09 -2.64
N ASP A 217 17.62 3.32 -3.72
CA ASP A 217 17.62 3.79 -5.11
C ASP A 217 16.20 4.13 -5.60
N PHE A 218 15.17 3.52 -5.00
CA PHE A 218 13.78 3.81 -5.36
C PHE A 218 12.80 3.75 -4.17
N ILE A 219 11.71 4.49 -4.28
CA ILE A 219 10.56 4.42 -3.36
C ILE A 219 9.25 4.41 -4.15
N ALA A 220 8.14 4.08 -3.48
CA ALA A 220 6.81 4.33 -4.02
C ALA A 220 6.00 5.25 -3.09
N THR A 221 5.23 6.18 -3.67
CA THR A 221 4.17 6.88 -2.92
C THR A 221 2.96 5.99 -2.89
N THR A 222 2.54 5.55 -1.70
CA THR A 222 1.43 4.59 -1.53
C THR A 222 0.43 5.09 -0.51
N GLU A 223 0.05 6.36 -0.63
CA GLU A 223 -0.91 7.00 0.27
C GLU A 223 -2.24 6.25 0.26
N HIS A 224 -2.91 6.17 1.42
CA HIS A 224 -4.20 5.51 1.55
C HIS A 224 -5.28 6.13 0.65
N ASN A 225 -5.78 5.34 -0.31
CA ASN A 225 -7.00 5.64 -1.06
C ASN A 225 -7.00 7.01 -1.78
N THR A 226 -5.83 7.53 -2.15
CA THR A 226 -5.71 8.85 -2.77
C THR A 226 -4.52 8.94 -3.72
N THR A 227 -4.74 9.56 -4.86
CA THR A 227 -3.68 9.87 -5.83
C THR A 227 -2.99 11.21 -5.55
N SER A 228 -3.37 11.91 -4.46
CA SER A 228 -2.82 13.23 -4.15
C SER A 228 -1.30 13.22 -3.92
N GLY A 229 -0.73 12.08 -3.52
CA GLY A 229 0.71 11.89 -3.34
C GLY A 229 1.49 11.84 -4.66
N HIS A 230 0.86 11.50 -5.79
CA HIS A 230 1.59 11.26 -7.06
C HIS A 230 2.35 12.49 -7.56
N GLY A 231 1.80 13.69 -7.36
CA GLY A 231 2.43 14.95 -7.76
C GLY A 231 3.20 15.67 -6.63
N ALA A 232 3.18 15.13 -5.41
CA ALA A 232 3.73 15.79 -4.22
C ALA A 232 5.28 15.78 -4.17
N TRP A 233 5.91 15.08 -5.12
CA TRP A 233 7.34 14.83 -5.17
C TRP A 233 8.08 15.70 -6.19
N GLU A 234 7.41 16.69 -6.78
CA GLU A 234 8.00 17.60 -7.75
C GLU A 234 9.31 18.22 -7.23
N GLY A 235 10.42 17.92 -7.93
CA GLY A 235 11.75 18.39 -7.56
C GLY A 235 12.50 17.57 -6.50
N LEU A 236 11.94 16.46 -6.00
CA LEU A 236 12.54 15.66 -4.92
C LEU A 236 13.30 14.40 -5.39
N TRP A 237 13.08 13.96 -6.64
CA TRP A 237 13.72 12.77 -7.21
C TRP A 237 15.23 12.98 -7.50
N GLY A 238 15.68 14.21 -7.76
CA GLY A 238 17.09 14.48 -8.08
C GLY A 238 17.59 13.70 -9.30
N GLU A 239 18.88 13.35 -9.33
CA GLU A 239 19.42 12.45 -10.36
C GLU A 239 19.45 10.98 -9.90
N ASP A 240 19.20 10.71 -8.62
CA ASP A 240 19.61 9.48 -7.93
C ASP A 240 18.45 8.63 -7.39
N LEU A 241 17.25 9.20 -7.23
CA LEU A 241 16.11 8.52 -6.60
C LEU A 241 14.95 8.36 -7.59
N LEU A 242 14.59 7.11 -7.88
CA LEU A 242 13.38 6.80 -8.63
C LEU A 242 12.16 6.81 -7.69
N ILE A 243 11.13 7.58 -8.05
CA ILE A 243 9.88 7.64 -7.28
C ILE A 243 8.76 7.05 -8.12
N LEU A 244 8.21 5.94 -7.66
CA LEU A 244 7.09 5.25 -8.30
C LEU A 244 5.76 5.83 -7.78
N CYS A 245 4.80 6.05 -8.67
CA CYS A 245 3.43 6.36 -8.28
C CYS A 245 2.71 5.08 -7.83
N GLY A 246 1.90 5.18 -6.78
CA GLY A 246 1.10 4.09 -6.27
C GLY A 246 0.01 4.54 -5.31
N GLU A 247 -0.76 3.58 -4.83
CA GLU A 247 -1.83 3.80 -3.87
C GLU A 247 -1.91 2.57 -2.96
N GLU A 248 -1.96 2.75 -1.64
CA GLU A 248 -2.42 1.67 -0.77
C GLU A 248 -3.94 1.70 -0.74
N VAL A 249 -4.55 0.71 -1.40
CA VAL A 249 -5.98 0.55 -1.46
C VAL A 249 -6.44 -0.15 -0.17
N THR A 250 -7.00 0.64 0.73
CA THR A 250 -7.43 0.22 2.07
C THR A 250 -8.92 -0.08 2.07
N THR A 251 -9.24 -1.37 1.90
CA THR A 251 -10.62 -1.88 1.92
C THR A 251 -11.04 -2.31 3.33
N ARG A 252 -12.28 -2.81 3.49
CA ARG A 252 -12.72 -3.43 4.76
C ARG A 252 -12.26 -4.89 4.92
N ASN A 253 -11.52 -5.45 3.95
CA ASN A 253 -11.19 -6.88 3.86
C ASN A 253 -9.73 -7.13 3.44
N GLY A 254 -8.84 -6.17 3.70
CA GLY A 254 -7.44 -6.24 3.34
C GLY A 254 -6.96 -4.96 2.66
N HIS A 255 -5.66 -4.71 2.77
CA HIS A 255 -4.98 -3.65 2.04
C HIS A 255 -4.13 -4.25 0.92
N TYR A 256 -3.94 -3.49 -0.16
CA TYR A 256 -3.02 -3.87 -1.22
C TYR A 256 -2.50 -2.65 -1.96
N LEU A 257 -1.31 -2.76 -2.50
CA LEU A 257 -0.67 -1.71 -3.29
C LEU A 257 -1.09 -1.83 -4.75
N ALA A 258 -1.52 -0.70 -5.32
CA ALA A 258 -1.49 -0.43 -6.75
C ALA A 258 -0.10 0.14 -7.10
N LEU A 259 0.92 -0.71 -7.15
CA LEU A 259 2.32 -0.29 -7.18
C LEU A 259 2.78 0.07 -8.61
N GLY A 260 3.37 1.26 -8.77
CA GLY A 260 4.00 1.67 -10.03
C GLY A 260 3.01 1.96 -11.17
N VAL A 261 1.82 2.43 -10.83
CA VAL A 261 0.78 2.81 -11.80
C VAL A 261 1.11 4.13 -12.50
N ASP A 262 0.50 4.37 -13.67
CA ASP A 262 0.55 5.67 -14.32
C ASP A 262 -0.01 6.77 -13.39
N PRO A 263 0.57 7.99 -13.40
CA PRO A 263 0.11 9.08 -12.55
C PRO A 263 -1.38 9.40 -12.71
N GLY A 264 -2.07 9.69 -11.59
CA GLY A 264 -3.52 9.95 -11.59
C GLY A 264 -4.41 8.70 -11.70
N THR A 265 -3.83 7.49 -11.75
CA THR A 265 -4.60 6.24 -11.69
C THR A 265 -5.21 6.06 -10.30
N PHE A 266 -6.47 6.46 -10.16
CA PHE A 266 -7.26 6.21 -8.95
C PHE A 266 -7.83 4.78 -8.94
N VAL A 267 -7.72 4.11 -7.79
CA VAL A 267 -8.31 2.80 -7.51
C VAL A 267 -9.33 2.95 -6.38
N ASP A 268 -10.59 2.68 -6.66
CA ASP A 268 -11.64 2.96 -5.70
C ASP A 268 -11.83 1.79 -4.73
N TRP A 269 -11.52 2.01 -3.45
CA TRP A 269 -11.54 1.02 -2.37
C TRP A 269 -12.93 0.65 -1.83
N ARG A 270 -14.00 1.31 -2.31
CA ARG A 270 -15.36 1.20 -1.74
C ARG A 270 -16.07 -0.08 -2.14
N TYR A 271 -15.50 -1.22 -1.75
CA TYR A 271 -16.01 -2.56 -1.96
C TYR A 271 -15.48 -3.54 -0.91
N ARG A 272 -16.08 -4.72 -0.84
CA ARG A 272 -15.72 -5.83 0.04
C ARG A 272 -15.20 -7.02 -0.76
N ALA A 273 -14.55 -7.96 -0.08
CA ALA A 273 -14.04 -9.20 -0.69
C ALA A 273 -15.12 -10.08 -1.32
N ARG A 274 -16.37 -9.96 -0.86
CA ARG A 274 -17.52 -10.67 -1.43
C ARG A 274 -18.16 -9.95 -2.63
N ASP A 275 -17.70 -8.74 -2.95
CA ASP A 275 -18.23 -7.98 -4.07
C ASP A 275 -17.41 -8.30 -5.34
N ASP A 276 -18.05 -8.34 -6.50
CA ASP A 276 -17.40 -8.55 -7.80
C ASP A 276 -16.75 -7.25 -8.32
N ALA A 277 -15.85 -6.69 -7.51
CA ALA A 277 -15.18 -5.41 -7.77
C ALA A 277 -13.65 -5.53 -7.80
N TYR A 278 -13.07 -6.41 -7.00
CA TYR A 278 -11.61 -6.55 -6.88
C TYR A 278 -10.94 -6.81 -8.23
N GLY A 279 -11.36 -7.85 -8.96
CA GLY A 279 -10.77 -8.17 -10.26
C GLY A 279 -10.92 -7.05 -11.31
N ARG A 280 -11.94 -6.18 -11.20
CA ARG A 280 -12.05 -4.98 -12.05
C ARG A 280 -10.91 -4.00 -11.78
N TYR A 281 -10.57 -3.78 -10.51
CA TYR A 281 -9.49 -2.88 -10.13
C TYR A 281 -8.11 -3.49 -10.36
N VAL A 282 -7.95 -4.80 -10.19
CA VAL A 282 -6.73 -5.51 -10.63
C VAL A 282 -6.46 -5.24 -12.10
N ARG A 283 -7.46 -5.44 -12.99
CA ARG A 283 -7.31 -5.15 -14.42
C ARG A 283 -6.97 -3.68 -14.69
N ARG A 284 -7.54 -2.74 -13.93
CA ARG A 284 -7.24 -1.32 -14.08
C ARG A 284 -5.78 -0.99 -13.68
N ILE A 285 -5.27 -1.61 -12.61
CA ILE A 285 -3.88 -1.46 -12.18
C ILE A 285 -2.93 -1.98 -13.25
N HIS A 286 -3.20 -3.18 -13.80
CA HIS A 286 -2.41 -3.74 -14.89
C HIS A 286 -2.45 -2.89 -16.16
N GLN A 287 -3.61 -2.32 -16.51
CA GLN A 287 -3.75 -1.40 -17.65
C GLN A 287 -2.93 -0.12 -17.47
N ALA A 288 -2.71 0.32 -16.23
CA ALA A 288 -1.86 1.45 -15.89
C ALA A 288 -0.37 1.06 -15.69
N GLY A 289 0.01 -0.16 -16.09
CA GLY A 289 1.38 -0.67 -16.02
C GLY A 289 1.83 -1.13 -14.62
N GLY A 290 0.96 -1.06 -13.61
CA GLY A 290 1.31 -1.35 -12.22
C GLY A 290 1.26 -2.84 -11.85
N LEU A 291 1.58 -3.10 -10.58
CA LEU A 291 1.51 -4.40 -9.91
C LEU A 291 0.46 -4.38 -8.80
N VAL A 292 -0.16 -5.53 -8.55
CA VAL A 292 -1.03 -5.76 -7.40
C VAL A 292 -0.24 -6.48 -6.32
N VAL A 293 -0.08 -5.86 -5.15
CA VAL A 293 0.70 -6.41 -4.03
C VAL A 293 -0.16 -6.41 -2.76
N PRO A 294 -0.67 -7.57 -2.28
CA PRO A 294 -1.29 -7.63 -0.96
C PRO A 294 -0.30 -7.14 0.09
N ALA A 295 -0.71 -6.14 0.86
CA ALA A 295 0.08 -5.52 1.90
C ALA A 295 -0.19 -6.21 3.24
N HIS A 296 0.86 -6.36 4.06
CA HIS A 296 0.83 -6.88 5.44
C HIS A 296 -0.34 -7.84 5.74
N PRO A 297 -0.46 -8.97 5.01
CA PRO A 297 -1.71 -9.73 4.88
C PRO A 297 -2.24 -10.32 6.20
N ASN A 298 -1.36 -10.46 7.18
CA ASN A 298 -1.64 -11.03 8.50
C ASN A 298 -1.73 -9.97 9.61
N CYS A 299 -1.68 -8.68 9.27
CA CYS A 299 -1.82 -7.58 10.22
C CYS A 299 -3.12 -7.73 11.06
N PRO A 300 -3.03 -7.70 12.40
CA PRO A 300 -4.13 -8.09 13.28
C PRO A 300 -5.18 -6.97 13.48
N PHE A 301 -5.03 -5.82 12.82
CA PHE A 301 -6.00 -4.74 12.91
C PHE A 301 -7.26 -5.01 12.10
N VAL A 302 -8.40 -4.49 12.58
CA VAL A 302 -9.70 -4.62 11.92
C VAL A 302 -9.59 -4.09 10.50
N GLY A 303 -10.00 -4.87 9.51
CA GLY A 303 -10.01 -4.48 8.10
C GLY A 303 -8.68 -4.69 7.35
N CYS A 304 -7.56 -4.90 8.05
CA CYS A 304 -6.24 -5.08 7.42
C CYS A 304 -5.97 -6.52 6.93
N GLN A 305 -6.56 -7.53 7.59
CA GLN A 305 -6.33 -8.92 7.19
C GLN A 305 -6.78 -9.18 5.75
N TRP A 306 -5.88 -9.73 4.93
CA TRP A 306 -6.12 -10.01 3.52
C TRP A 306 -7.15 -11.12 3.30
N LYS A 307 -8.21 -10.85 2.51
CA LYS A 307 -9.29 -11.82 2.21
C LYS A 307 -9.62 -12.01 0.73
N PHE A 308 -8.85 -11.42 -0.20
CA PHE A 308 -9.14 -11.53 -1.65
C PHE A 308 -8.42 -12.71 -2.33
N GLY A 309 -7.56 -13.44 -1.61
CA GLY A 309 -6.73 -14.51 -2.19
C GLY A 309 -5.56 -13.98 -3.02
N TYR A 310 -4.71 -14.89 -3.52
CA TYR A 310 -3.44 -14.52 -4.19
C TYR A 310 -3.42 -14.78 -5.70
N ALA A 311 -4.52 -15.27 -6.27
CA ALA A 311 -4.59 -15.65 -7.69
C ALA A 311 -4.34 -14.45 -8.64
N GLU A 312 -4.67 -13.23 -8.22
CA GLU A 312 -4.49 -12.01 -9.01
C GLU A 312 -3.30 -11.16 -8.55
N ALA A 313 -2.55 -11.59 -7.52
CA ALA A 313 -1.40 -10.86 -6.99
C ALA A 313 -0.16 -11.04 -7.88
N ASP A 314 0.64 -9.99 -8.06
CA ASP A 314 1.90 -10.01 -8.80
C ASP A 314 3.13 -10.15 -7.90
N ALA A 315 2.97 -9.80 -6.62
CA ALA A 315 3.90 -10.03 -5.51
C ALA A 315 3.09 -9.99 -4.20
N VAL A 316 3.69 -10.28 -3.05
CA VAL A 316 3.06 -10.18 -1.73
C VAL A 316 4.05 -9.64 -0.71
N GLU A 317 3.60 -8.71 0.13
CA GLU A 317 4.39 -8.22 1.26
C GLU A 317 4.41 -9.28 2.38
N VAL A 318 5.57 -9.90 2.60
CA VAL A 318 5.77 -10.92 3.65
C VAL A 318 6.52 -10.37 4.86
N TRP A 319 7.04 -9.15 4.75
CA TRP A 319 7.77 -8.45 5.79
C TRP A 319 7.36 -6.97 5.79
N ASN A 320 6.66 -6.55 6.83
CA ASN A 320 6.20 -5.17 6.99
C ASN A 320 6.79 -4.54 8.27
N GLY A 321 7.58 -3.46 8.10
CA GLY A 321 8.19 -2.79 9.25
C GLY A 321 9.21 -3.66 10.02
N PRO A 322 9.38 -3.44 11.34
CA PRO A 322 10.14 -4.35 12.19
C PRO A 322 9.56 -5.77 12.14
N TRP A 323 10.40 -6.80 12.02
CA TRP A 323 9.92 -8.19 12.02
C TRP A 323 9.23 -8.56 13.34
N THR A 324 7.97 -8.96 13.24
CA THR A 324 7.11 -9.32 14.38
C THR A 324 6.54 -10.73 14.24
N ALA A 325 5.74 -11.15 15.22
CA ALA A 325 5.05 -12.44 15.17
C ALA A 325 4.00 -12.52 14.05
N ASP A 326 3.51 -11.39 13.53
CA ASP A 326 2.49 -11.35 12.47
C ASP A 326 3.10 -11.63 11.08
N ASP A 327 4.41 -11.40 10.91
CA ASP A 327 5.15 -11.70 9.67
C ASP A 327 5.42 -13.21 9.49
N GLU A 328 5.57 -13.97 10.58
CA GLU A 328 5.82 -15.43 10.49
C GLU A 328 4.67 -16.19 9.79
N PRO A 329 3.38 -15.94 10.08
CA PRO A 329 2.28 -16.47 9.28
C PRO A 329 2.30 -16.04 7.82
N ALA A 330 2.69 -14.80 7.50
CA ALA A 330 2.76 -14.31 6.12
C ALA A 330 3.86 -15.06 5.34
N LEU A 331 5.03 -15.24 5.95
CA LEU A 331 6.13 -16.05 5.42
C LEU A 331 5.72 -17.50 5.19
N ALA A 332 5.06 -18.13 6.18
CA ALA A 332 4.61 -19.52 6.08
C ALA A 332 3.53 -19.70 5.00
N ALA A 333 2.59 -18.76 4.88
CA ALA A 333 1.58 -18.77 3.82
C ALA A 333 2.23 -18.64 2.43
N TRP A 334 3.20 -17.72 2.29
CA TRP A 334 3.94 -17.55 1.05
C TRP A 334 4.77 -18.77 0.66
N ASP A 335 5.49 -19.38 1.59
CA ASP A 335 6.27 -20.60 1.33
C ASP A 335 5.39 -21.75 0.80
N ASN A 336 4.19 -21.93 1.36
CA ASN A 336 3.23 -22.91 0.86
C ASN A 336 2.75 -22.60 -0.57
N MET A 337 2.65 -21.31 -0.95
CA MET A 337 2.32 -20.93 -2.33
C MET A 337 3.45 -21.29 -3.31
N LEU A 338 4.71 -21.27 -2.89
CA LEU A 338 5.83 -21.71 -3.73
C LEU A 338 5.68 -23.19 -4.09
N VAL A 339 5.41 -24.05 -3.10
CA VAL A 339 5.17 -25.48 -3.30
C VAL A 339 3.97 -25.73 -4.21
N GLU A 340 2.89 -24.96 -4.05
CA GLU A 340 1.74 -25.03 -4.94
C GLU A 340 2.13 -24.74 -6.41
N SER A 341 2.98 -23.74 -6.63
CA SER A 341 3.41 -23.35 -7.97
C SER A 341 4.24 -24.43 -8.68
N CYS A 342 4.98 -25.26 -7.94
CA CYS A 342 5.70 -26.43 -8.48
C CYS A 342 4.74 -27.46 -9.10
N ARG A 343 3.55 -27.66 -8.52
CA ARG A 343 2.58 -28.69 -8.97
C ARG A 343 1.90 -28.34 -10.30
N ARG A 344 1.78 -27.04 -10.60
CA ARG A 344 1.07 -26.54 -11.79
C ARG A 344 1.95 -26.50 -13.06
N GLY A 345 3.21 -26.93 -13.00
CA GLY A 345 4.21 -26.82 -14.06
C GLY A 345 4.18 -27.87 -15.18
N GLY A 346 3.07 -28.59 -15.40
CA GLY A 346 2.96 -29.62 -16.45
C GLY A 346 2.14 -29.17 -17.65
N GLY A 347 2.65 -28.30 -18.51
CA GLY A 347 1.98 -28.03 -19.79
C GLY A 347 2.57 -26.90 -20.66
N ASP A 348 2.85 -25.73 -20.08
CA ASP A 348 3.25 -24.53 -20.85
C ASP A 348 4.46 -23.76 -20.29
N GLY A 349 5.15 -24.30 -19.28
CA GLY A 349 6.49 -23.87 -18.89
C GLY A 349 6.60 -22.53 -18.16
N ARG A 350 5.51 -21.98 -17.61
CA ARG A 350 5.58 -20.83 -16.67
C ARG A 350 4.60 -21.04 -15.52
N GLY A 351 4.94 -21.90 -14.56
CA GLY A 351 4.22 -21.95 -13.28
C GLY A 351 4.20 -20.55 -12.67
N ARG A 352 3.04 -19.87 -12.72
CA ARG A 352 2.86 -18.54 -12.13
C ARG A 352 2.99 -18.70 -10.62
N TRP A 353 3.98 -18.05 -10.05
CA TRP A 353 4.24 -17.98 -8.61
C TRP A 353 4.20 -16.51 -8.17
N VAL A 354 4.06 -16.26 -6.87
CA VAL A 354 3.93 -14.90 -6.32
C VAL A 354 5.21 -14.55 -5.55
N PRO A 355 6.03 -13.62 -6.06
CA PRO A 355 7.21 -13.11 -5.37
C PRO A 355 6.92 -12.47 -4.01
N ALA A 356 7.84 -12.67 -3.07
CA ALA A 356 7.88 -11.95 -1.80
C ALA A 356 8.46 -10.54 -1.98
N MET A 357 7.88 -9.59 -1.25
CA MET A 357 8.33 -8.22 -1.05
C MET A 357 8.37 -7.89 0.45
N GLY A 358 9.09 -6.83 0.79
CA GLY A 358 9.09 -6.27 2.14
C GLY A 358 9.36 -4.78 2.11
N ASN A 359 8.62 -4.04 2.92
CA ASN A 359 8.62 -2.58 2.91
C ASN A 359 8.32 -2.02 4.30
N SER A 360 8.60 -0.73 4.49
CA SER A 360 8.60 -0.15 5.84
C SER A 360 7.23 0.11 6.43
N ASP A 361 6.27 0.46 5.58
CA ASP A 361 4.99 1.05 5.98
C ASP A 361 5.21 2.18 7.00
N ALA A 362 6.22 3.02 6.72
CA ALA A 362 6.63 4.09 7.61
C ALA A 362 5.68 5.28 7.49
N HIS A 363 5.11 5.67 8.64
CA HIS A 363 4.18 6.80 8.77
C HIS A 363 4.82 7.99 9.50
N ARG A 364 5.64 7.73 10.52
CA ARG A 364 6.18 8.77 11.41
C ARG A 364 7.44 8.30 12.13
N GLU A 365 8.18 9.25 12.73
CA GLU A 365 9.20 8.87 13.72
C GLU A 365 8.57 8.09 14.89
N PRO A 366 9.23 7.03 15.41
CA PRO A 366 10.56 6.53 15.05
C PRO A 366 10.58 5.39 13.99
N GLN A 367 9.52 5.21 13.19
CA GLN A 367 9.46 4.16 12.16
C GLN A 367 10.47 4.43 11.04
N VAL A 368 11.31 3.47 10.70
CA VAL A 368 12.43 3.67 9.78
C VAL A 368 11.97 3.48 8.33
N VAL A 369 12.20 4.48 7.46
CA VAL A 369 12.04 4.31 6.00
C VAL A 369 13.05 3.29 5.50
N GLY A 370 12.60 2.31 4.73
CA GLY A 370 13.42 1.20 4.24
C GLY A 370 13.73 0.10 5.27
N LEU A 371 12.88 -0.10 6.29
CA LEU A 371 12.96 -1.26 7.18
C LEU A 371 11.72 -2.16 7.01
N PRO A 372 11.78 -3.25 6.22
CA PRO A 372 12.90 -3.68 5.37
C PRO A 372 12.95 -2.96 4.01
N GLN A 373 13.96 -3.34 3.23
CA GLN A 373 14.16 -2.97 1.83
C GLN A 373 13.84 -4.15 0.92
N THR A 374 13.16 -3.89 -0.20
CA THR A 374 13.11 -4.82 -1.32
C THR A 374 14.26 -4.52 -2.28
N VAL A 375 15.19 -5.47 -2.43
CA VAL A 375 16.37 -5.36 -3.29
C VAL A 375 16.10 -6.09 -4.60
N VAL A 376 16.09 -5.38 -5.73
CA VAL A 376 15.61 -5.86 -7.03
C VAL A 376 16.74 -5.88 -8.06
N HIS A 377 16.94 -7.00 -8.73
CA HIS A 377 17.82 -7.07 -9.90
C HIS A 377 17.06 -6.60 -11.14
N ALA A 378 17.39 -5.38 -11.57
CA ALA A 378 16.77 -4.71 -12.70
C ALA A 378 17.81 -4.39 -13.79
N GLY A 379 17.35 -4.30 -15.04
CA GLY A 379 18.21 -3.92 -16.16
C GLY A 379 18.67 -2.46 -16.11
N ASP A 380 17.95 -1.61 -15.37
CA ASP A 380 18.27 -0.21 -15.12
C ASP A 380 17.38 0.35 -13.99
N LEU A 381 17.65 1.59 -13.54
CA LEU A 381 16.81 2.31 -12.57
C LEU A 381 15.64 3.03 -13.27
N SER A 382 14.69 2.26 -13.77
CA SER A 382 13.43 2.76 -14.35
C SER A 382 12.22 2.04 -13.80
N ARG A 383 11.04 2.69 -13.86
CA ARG A 383 9.77 2.08 -13.43
C ARG A 383 9.58 0.71 -14.07
N ALA A 384 9.69 0.63 -15.38
CA ALA A 384 9.47 -0.61 -16.12
C ALA A 384 10.44 -1.72 -15.67
N ALA A 385 11.74 -1.41 -15.54
CA ALA A 385 12.76 -2.40 -15.20
C ALA A 385 12.63 -2.88 -13.75
N VAL A 386 12.32 -1.99 -12.81
CA VAL A 386 12.09 -2.34 -11.40
C VAL A 386 10.84 -3.20 -11.24
N LEU A 387 9.71 -2.81 -11.84
CA LEU A 387 8.47 -3.60 -11.77
C LEU A 387 8.62 -4.96 -12.46
N GLU A 388 9.39 -5.07 -13.55
CA GLU A 388 9.71 -6.34 -14.18
C GLU A 388 10.56 -7.24 -13.27
N GLY A 389 11.57 -6.68 -12.60
CA GLY A 389 12.40 -7.39 -11.63
C GLY A 389 11.58 -7.94 -10.45
N ILE A 390 10.67 -7.12 -9.91
CA ILE A 390 9.75 -7.52 -8.84
C ILE A 390 8.82 -8.65 -9.33
N ARG A 391 8.14 -8.47 -10.47
CA ARG A 391 7.21 -9.46 -11.04
C ARG A 391 7.90 -10.79 -11.35
N ALA A 392 9.15 -10.75 -11.78
CA ALA A 392 9.95 -11.95 -12.03
C ALA A 392 10.51 -12.60 -10.75
N GLY A 393 10.35 -11.96 -9.59
CA GLY A 393 10.90 -12.39 -8.32
C GLY A 393 12.42 -12.42 -8.27
N ARG A 394 13.06 -11.60 -9.12
CA ARG A 394 14.50 -11.35 -9.06
C ARG A 394 14.79 -10.33 -7.95
N SER A 395 14.38 -10.66 -6.73
CA SER A 395 14.46 -9.78 -5.58
C SER A 395 14.71 -10.53 -4.27
N TRP A 396 15.31 -9.85 -3.31
CA TRP A 396 15.49 -10.32 -1.94
C TRP A 396 15.26 -9.18 -0.96
N LEU A 397 15.07 -9.50 0.31
CA LEU A 397 14.66 -8.58 1.36
C LEU A 397 15.76 -8.42 2.39
N ALA A 398 15.95 -7.22 2.91
CA ALA A 398 16.95 -6.93 3.94
C ALA A 398 16.45 -5.87 4.91
N GLU A 399 16.77 -5.98 6.20
CA GLU A 399 16.42 -4.92 7.16
C GLU A 399 17.14 -3.59 6.91
N SER A 400 18.25 -3.60 6.16
CA SER A 400 18.99 -2.39 5.79
C SER A 400 19.99 -2.58 4.64
N SER A 401 20.52 -1.46 4.14
CA SER A 401 21.56 -1.41 3.11
C SER A 401 22.93 -1.94 3.55
N ARG A 402 23.12 -2.20 4.85
CA ARG A 402 24.36 -2.77 5.41
C ARG A 402 24.50 -4.27 5.19
N ILE A 403 23.41 -4.96 4.84
CA ILE A 403 23.43 -6.40 4.60
C ILE A 403 23.67 -6.66 3.12
N GLY A 404 24.62 -7.54 2.82
CA GLY A 404 24.84 -8.10 1.48
C GLY A 404 24.45 -9.57 1.46
N LEU A 405 23.80 -10.00 0.37
CA LEU A 405 23.36 -11.37 0.19
C LEU A 405 23.47 -11.78 -1.29
N GLU A 406 24.08 -12.94 -1.54
CA GLU A 406 24.09 -13.58 -2.86
C GLU A 406 23.72 -15.06 -2.72
N LEU A 407 22.68 -15.50 -3.45
CA LEU A 407 22.29 -16.90 -3.54
C LEU A 407 22.44 -17.36 -5.00
N SER A 408 23.22 -18.41 -5.21
CA SER A 408 23.45 -19.02 -6.51
C SER A 408 23.42 -20.54 -6.46
N ALA A 409 23.11 -21.16 -7.60
CA ALA A 409 23.18 -22.60 -7.80
C ALA A 409 23.97 -22.91 -9.07
N ALA A 410 24.85 -23.92 -9.02
CA ALA A 410 25.68 -24.34 -10.15
C ALA A 410 25.52 -25.84 -10.43
N GLY A 411 25.35 -26.18 -11.71
CA GLY A 411 25.30 -27.55 -12.23
C GLY A 411 26.69 -28.06 -12.67
N PRO A 412 26.82 -29.37 -12.97
CA PRO A 412 28.10 -30.00 -13.26
C PRO A 412 28.70 -29.59 -14.63
N ARG A 413 27.93 -28.97 -15.53
CA ARG A 413 28.40 -28.53 -16.86
C ARG A 413 28.57 -27.01 -16.97
N GLY A 414 28.61 -26.31 -15.82
CA GLY A 414 28.74 -24.86 -15.77
C GLY A 414 27.42 -24.10 -15.88
N GLU A 415 26.28 -24.79 -15.82
CA GLU A 415 24.97 -24.15 -15.69
C GLU A 415 24.91 -23.36 -14.38
N HIS A 416 24.27 -22.19 -14.37
CA HIS A 416 24.12 -21.36 -13.19
C HIS A 416 22.76 -20.67 -13.15
N ALA A 417 22.27 -20.41 -11.94
CA ALA A 417 21.08 -19.60 -11.69
C ALA A 417 21.22 -18.84 -10.37
N GLY A 418 20.69 -17.62 -10.34
CA GLY A 418 20.54 -16.82 -9.13
C GLY A 418 19.08 -16.69 -8.65
N ILE A 419 18.86 -15.74 -7.75
CA ILE A 419 17.54 -15.42 -7.17
C ILE A 419 16.51 -15.11 -8.26
N GLY A 420 15.37 -15.80 -8.23
CA GLY A 420 14.28 -15.68 -9.22
C GLY A 420 14.53 -16.44 -10.53
N GLU A 421 15.73 -16.99 -10.74
CA GLU A 421 16.11 -17.72 -11.95
C GLU A 421 15.90 -19.23 -11.80
N ARG A 422 16.08 -19.96 -12.89
CA ARG A 422 15.84 -21.41 -13.01
C ARG A 422 17.11 -22.12 -13.45
N LEU A 423 17.57 -23.08 -12.66
CA LEU A 423 18.64 -23.99 -13.02
C LEU A 423 18.04 -25.27 -13.60
N ARG A 424 18.30 -25.54 -14.87
CA ARG A 424 17.85 -26.77 -15.55
C ARG A 424 18.98 -27.80 -15.58
N VAL A 425 18.76 -28.94 -14.94
CA VAL A 425 19.76 -30.04 -14.83
C VAL A 425 19.06 -31.40 -14.90
N ALA A 426 19.82 -32.47 -15.11
CA ALA A 426 19.27 -33.83 -14.96
C ALA A 426 18.80 -34.04 -13.50
N PRO A 427 17.75 -34.84 -13.25
CA PRO A 427 17.16 -35.02 -11.92
C PRO A 427 18.19 -35.31 -10.82
N ASP A 428 19.16 -36.18 -11.10
CA ASP A 428 20.17 -36.64 -10.14
C ASP A 428 21.54 -35.94 -10.31
N ALA A 429 21.61 -34.89 -11.13
CA ALA A 429 22.83 -34.10 -11.25
C ALA A 429 23.15 -33.39 -9.93
N ALA A 430 24.42 -33.46 -9.52
CA ALA A 430 24.88 -32.76 -8.32
C ALA A 430 24.85 -31.24 -8.56
N VAL A 431 24.00 -30.55 -7.80
CA VAL A 431 23.88 -29.09 -7.78
C VAL A 431 24.58 -28.55 -6.53
N ALA A 432 25.49 -27.59 -6.71
CA ALA A 432 26.09 -26.83 -5.62
C ALA A 432 25.31 -25.53 -5.42
N VAL A 433 24.65 -25.40 -4.28
CA VAL A 433 23.98 -24.16 -3.85
C VAL A 433 24.91 -23.41 -2.92
N ARG A 434 25.14 -22.12 -3.21
CA ARG A 434 26.03 -21.25 -2.47
C ARG A 434 25.25 -20.02 -2.00
N LEU A 435 25.31 -19.76 -0.69
CA LEU A 435 24.84 -18.51 -0.10
C LEU A 435 26.02 -17.76 0.48
N GLU A 436 26.20 -16.51 0.08
CA GLU A 436 27.12 -15.56 0.69
C GLU A 436 26.32 -14.51 1.45
N VAL A 437 26.73 -14.23 2.68
CA VAL A 437 26.09 -13.26 3.57
C VAL A 437 27.14 -12.34 4.17
N SER A 438 26.79 -11.07 4.35
CA SER A 438 27.58 -10.09 5.11
C SER A 438 26.67 -9.14 5.89
N GLY A 439 27.17 -8.60 6.99
CA GLY A 439 26.48 -7.57 7.78
C GLY A 439 25.49 -8.08 8.84
N VAL A 440 25.52 -9.39 9.18
CA VAL A 440 24.64 -9.97 10.23
C VAL A 440 25.45 -10.72 11.31
N PRO A 441 26.09 -10.00 12.26
CA PRO A 441 26.87 -10.60 13.34
C PRO A 441 26.10 -11.66 14.11
N ASP A 442 26.72 -12.82 14.33
CA ASP A 442 26.15 -13.94 15.09
C ASP A 442 24.82 -14.48 14.53
N GLY A 443 24.43 -14.09 13.32
CA GLY A 443 23.18 -14.51 12.70
C GLY A 443 23.15 -16.01 12.37
N THR A 444 21.96 -16.52 12.10
CA THR A 444 21.75 -17.89 11.63
C THR A 444 21.28 -17.86 10.19
N VAL A 445 22.03 -18.51 9.31
CA VAL A 445 21.65 -18.80 7.92
C VAL A 445 20.81 -20.06 7.89
N ARG A 446 19.73 -20.05 7.09
CA ARG A 446 18.88 -21.20 6.81
C ARG A 446 18.65 -21.32 5.30
N LEU A 447 18.80 -22.53 4.74
CA LEU A 447 18.40 -22.84 3.37
C LEU A 447 17.15 -23.72 3.42
N LEU A 448 16.11 -23.29 2.71
CA LEU A 448 14.80 -23.91 2.71
C LEU A 448 14.38 -24.31 1.29
N THR A 449 13.69 -25.43 1.18
CA THR A 449 13.15 -25.99 -0.07
C THR A 449 11.67 -26.31 0.10
N ASP A 450 11.08 -26.97 -0.90
CA ASP A 450 9.73 -27.54 -0.83
C ASP A 450 9.55 -28.61 0.27
N GLN A 451 10.65 -29.07 0.88
CA GLN A 451 10.67 -30.03 2.00
C GLN A 451 10.90 -29.34 3.37
N GLY A 452 11.01 -28.01 3.40
CA GLY A 452 11.35 -27.24 4.60
C GLY A 452 12.85 -26.95 4.72
N GLU A 453 13.34 -26.79 5.96
CA GLU A 453 14.73 -26.44 6.23
C GLU A 453 15.67 -27.63 5.98
N MET A 454 16.61 -27.44 5.04
CA MET A 454 17.59 -28.47 4.65
C MET A 454 18.98 -28.22 5.22
N ARG A 455 19.30 -26.97 5.55
CA ARG A 455 20.60 -26.56 6.10
C ARG A 455 20.42 -25.36 7.02
N SER A 456 21.13 -25.38 8.15
CA SER A 456 21.25 -24.23 9.05
C SER A 456 22.67 -24.13 9.58
N GLU A 457 23.21 -22.91 9.58
CA GLU A 457 24.57 -22.60 10.03
C GLU A 457 24.62 -21.24 10.72
N ARG A 458 25.42 -21.14 11.78
CA ARG A 458 25.65 -19.88 12.47
C ARG A 458 26.78 -19.10 11.80
N LEU A 459 26.55 -17.82 11.53
CA LEU A 459 27.56 -16.88 11.08
C LEU A 459 28.52 -16.54 12.22
N PRO A 460 29.81 -16.30 11.91
CA PRO A 460 30.76 -15.80 12.90
C PRO A 460 30.36 -14.42 13.43
N ALA A 461 31.01 -13.97 14.51
CA ALA A 461 30.80 -12.63 15.08
C ALA A 461 31.10 -11.48 14.09
N SER A 462 31.86 -11.73 13.02
CA SER A 462 32.05 -10.76 11.92
C SER A 462 30.79 -10.55 11.08
N GLY A 463 29.81 -11.44 11.19
CA GLY A 463 28.55 -11.39 10.45
C GLY A 463 28.67 -11.67 8.96
N SER A 464 29.79 -12.23 8.53
CA SER A 464 30.04 -12.57 7.13
C SER A 464 30.47 -14.03 7.00
N GLY A 465 29.93 -14.73 6.00
CA GLY A 465 30.22 -16.13 5.78
C GLY A 465 29.65 -16.67 4.48
N THR A 466 30.11 -17.85 4.10
CA THR A 466 29.60 -18.60 2.96
C THR A 466 29.10 -19.94 3.44
N VAL A 467 27.87 -20.29 3.05
CA VAL A 467 27.29 -21.62 3.21
C VAL A 467 27.23 -22.29 1.84
N VAL A 468 27.74 -23.51 1.75
CA VAL A 468 27.64 -24.35 0.55
C VAL A 468 26.90 -25.63 0.89
N TRP A 469 25.83 -25.89 0.15
CA TRP A 469 25.02 -27.08 0.27
C TRP A 469 24.94 -27.80 -1.08
N ARG A 470 24.97 -29.14 -1.06
CA ARG A 470 24.84 -29.96 -2.26
C ARG A 470 23.49 -30.66 -2.26
N THR A 471 22.79 -30.59 -3.39
CA THR A 471 21.48 -31.21 -3.60
C THR A 471 21.33 -31.68 -5.06
N THR A 472 20.14 -32.12 -5.43
CA THR A 472 19.75 -32.49 -6.80
C THR A 472 18.38 -31.89 -7.11
N ALA A 473 18.01 -31.81 -8.39
CA ALA A 473 16.67 -31.36 -8.79
C ALA A 473 15.58 -32.39 -8.45
N SER A 474 15.95 -33.66 -8.17
CA SER A 474 15.04 -34.69 -7.66
C SER A 474 14.70 -34.55 -6.17
N LEU A 475 15.52 -33.84 -5.39
CA LEU A 475 15.35 -33.67 -3.94
C LEU A 475 14.84 -32.28 -3.52
N ALA A 476 14.94 -31.29 -4.39
CA ALA A 476 14.48 -29.93 -4.13
C ALA A 476 13.97 -29.28 -5.42
N ALA A 477 12.76 -28.72 -5.38
CA ALA A 477 12.19 -27.98 -6.51
C ALA A 477 12.64 -26.51 -6.55
N TYR A 478 12.98 -25.95 -5.39
CA TYR A 478 13.53 -24.61 -5.25
C TYR A 478 14.42 -24.53 -4.03
N VAL A 479 15.22 -23.47 -3.96
CA VAL A 479 15.96 -23.10 -2.75
C VAL A 479 15.78 -21.62 -2.48
N ARG A 480 15.44 -21.28 -1.23
CA ARG A 480 15.44 -19.91 -0.71
C ARG A 480 16.27 -19.84 0.56
N ALA A 481 16.71 -18.64 0.91
CA ALA A 481 17.51 -18.42 2.12
C ALA A 481 16.79 -17.48 3.09
N GLU A 482 17.02 -17.73 4.38
CA GLU A 482 16.74 -16.79 5.47
C GLU A 482 18.03 -16.54 6.26
N VAL A 483 18.20 -15.30 6.73
CA VAL A 483 19.21 -14.91 7.70
C VAL A 483 18.48 -14.30 8.88
N ARG A 484 18.62 -14.91 10.06
CA ARG A 484 17.93 -14.49 11.29
C ARG A 484 18.93 -13.96 12.29
N HIS A 485 18.56 -12.92 13.03
CA HIS A 485 19.30 -12.51 14.22
C HIS A 485 19.19 -13.57 15.33
N PRO A 486 20.09 -13.58 16.32
CA PRO A 486 19.92 -14.38 17.52
C PRO A 486 18.57 -14.11 18.21
N GLY A 487 17.90 -15.17 18.68
CA GLY A 487 16.67 -15.04 19.45
C GLY A 487 16.87 -14.26 20.75
N ARG A 488 15.91 -13.39 21.09
CA ARG A 488 15.95 -12.63 22.35
C ARG A 488 15.44 -13.51 23.50
N GLY A 489 16.37 -14.08 24.28
CA GLY A 489 16.07 -14.85 25.49
C GLY A 489 16.16 -16.36 25.28
N GLY A 490 16.83 -17.07 26.20
CA GLY A 490 17.08 -18.52 26.16
C GLY A 490 15.85 -19.42 26.34
N GLY A 491 14.67 -18.99 25.89
CA GLY A 491 13.45 -19.79 25.81
C GLY A 491 13.37 -20.50 24.47
N ALA A 492 12.96 -21.76 24.49
CA ALA A 492 13.05 -22.70 23.37
C ALA A 492 12.31 -22.29 22.08
N GLY A 493 13.00 -22.44 20.94
CA GLY A 493 12.41 -22.99 19.71
C GLY A 493 12.00 -22.04 18.58
N LEU A 494 11.80 -20.74 18.82
CA LEU A 494 11.41 -19.80 17.75
C LEU A 494 12.63 -19.11 17.11
N PRO A 495 12.68 -18.96 15.77
CA PRO A 495 13.71 -18.19 15.10
C PRO A 495 13.75 -16.75 15.62
N GLY A 496 14.93 -16.14 15.65
CA GLY A 496 15.02 -14.70 15.91
C GLY A 496 14.47 -13.87 14.75
N PRO A 497 14.41 -12.53 14.91
CA PRO A 497 13.84 -11.66 13.89
C PRO A 497 14.62 -11.76 12.58
N MET A 498 13.90 -11.59 11.46
CA MET A 498 14.49 -11.61 10.13
C MET A 498 15.52 -10.49 9.97
N ALA A 499 16.69 -10.81 9.44
CA ALA A 499 17.70 -9.85 8.99
C ALA A 499 17.68 -9.72 7.46
N ALA A 500 17.55 -10.85 6.75
CA ALA A 500 17.37 -10.89 5.29
C ALA A 500 16.72 -12.20 4.84
N MET A 501 16.05 -12.19 3.69
CA MET A 501 15.54 -13.40 3.03
C MET A 501 15.51 -13.25 1.52
N THR A 502 15.49 -14.36 0.78
CA THR A 502 15.42 -14.33 -0.69
C THR A 502 14.08 -14.80 -1.20
N ASN A 503 13.67 -14.30 -2.38
CA ASN A 503 12.87 -15.12 -3.26
C ASN A 503 13.65 -16.40 -3.67
N PRO A 504 12.96 -17.47 -4.10
CA PRO A 504 13.65 -18.71 -4.46
C PRO A 504 14.47 -18.57 -5.75
N LEU A 505 15.52 -19.38 -5.87
CA LEU A 505 15.97 -19.92 -7.15
C LEU A 505 15.32 -21.29 -7.37
N TRP A 506 15.05 -21.64 -8.61
CA TRP A 506 14.31 -22.86 -8.96
C TRP A 506 15.26 -23.93 -9.51
N LEU A 507 15.03 -25.18 -9.14
CA LEU A 507 15.74 -26.35 -9.67
C LEU A 507 14.75 -27.15 -10.52
N GLU A 508 14.97 -27.15 -11.83
CA GLU A 508 14.09 -27.81 -12.81
C GLU A 508 14.81 -29.04 -13.39
N SER A 509 14.12 -30.18 -13.37
CA SER A 509 14.58 -31.38 -14.06
C SER A 509 14.35 -31.24 -15.57
N ILE A 510 15.37 -31.58 -16.38
CA ILE A 510 15.29 -31.65 -17.85
C ILE A 510 14.61 -32.94 -18.31
#